data_AF-A0A4U6UTF6-F1
#
_entry.id   AF-A0A4U6UTF6-F1
#
_cell.length_a   1.000
_cell.length_b   1.000
_cell.length_c   1.000
_cell.angle_alpha   90.00
_cell.angle_beta   90.00
_cell.angle_gamma   90.00
#
_symmetry.space_group_name_H-M   'P 1'
#
loop_
_entity.id
_entity.type
_entity.pdbx_description
1 polymer ?
#
loop_
_entity_poly.entity_id
_entity_poly.type
_entity_poly.pdbx_seq_one_letter_code
_entity_poly.pdbx_strand_id
1 'polypeptide(L)'
;MDCKIEISGDPQHPVETIRFGPRYLEQRLYKLSPPEDLTLAKAATRLSRRFLNDATMNGAILTAERYGAVRRVCVVAEDDAMLSAEFQRRMASWNPGTEVRGLPGADHMPMLSKPEELSEMLMEVADKYRMAFKYEC
;
A
#
# COMPACT_ATOMS: atom_id res chain seq x y z
N MET A 1 -3.61 19.54 6.83
CA MET A 1 -3.40 19.07 5.44
C MET A 1 -4.68 19.27 4.64
N ASP A 2 -4.62 19.27 3.31
CA ASP A 2 -5.72 19.66 2.41
C ASP A 2 -6.57 18.48 1.88
N CYS A 3 -6.40 17.29 2.44
CA CYS A 3 -7.34 16.19 2.23
C CYS A 3 -8.72 16.54 2.80
N LYS A 4 -9.76 16.11 2.09
CA LYS A 4 -11.15 16.26 2.53
C LYS A 4 -11.77 14.90 2.77
N ILE A 5 -12.45 14.78 3.90
CA ILE A 5 -13.30 13.63 4.22
C ILE A 5 -14.74 14.12 4.09
N GLU A 6 -15.53 13.41 3.29
CA GLU A 6 -16.93 13.70 3.07
C GLU A 6 -17.75 12.49 3.48
N ILE A 7 -18.73 12.71 4.36
CA ILE A 7 -19.69 11.70 4.79
C ILE A 7 -21.00 11.98 4.05
N SER A 8 -21.53 10.97 3.38
CA SER A 8 -22.75 11.04 2.58
C SER A 8 -23.60 9.79 2.79
N GLY A 9 -24.84 9.79 2.32
CA GLY A 9 -25.76 8.65 2.45
C GLY A 9 -26.61 8.68 3.73
N ASP A 10 -27.24 7.55 4.02
CA ASP A 10 -28.13 7.35 5.17
C ASP A 10 -27.34 7.43 6.50
N PRO A 11 -27.82 8.17 7.52
CA PRO A 11 -27.20 8.17 8.84
C PRO A 11 -27.00 6.78 9.48
N GLN A 12 -27.82 5.78 9.13
CA GLN A 12 -27.61 4.40 9.61
C GLN A 12 -26.51 3.66 8.83
N HIS A 13 -26.21 4.09 7.60
CA HIS A 13 -25.20 3.50 6.72
C HIS A 13 -24.34 4.59 6.05
N PRO A 14 -23.59 5.38 6.83
CA PRO A 14 -22.84 6.51 6.30
C PRO A 14 -21.73 6.03 5.35
N VAL A 15 -21.69 6.61 4.16
CA VAL A 15 -20.63 6.42 3.18
C VAL A 15 -19.60 7.50 3.38
N GLU A 16 -18.46 7.11 3.92
CA GLU A 16 -17.31 8.00 4.08
C GLU A 16 -16.41 7.92 2.85
N THR A 17 -16.07 9.07 2.28
CA THR A 17 -15.15 9.19 1.16
C THR A 17 -13.99 10.11 1.52
N ILE A 18 -12.83 9.85 0.94
CA ILE A 18 -11.63 10.67 1.07
C ILE A 18 -11.20 11.17 -0.30
N ARG A 19 -10.88 12.45 -0.36
CA ARG A 19 -10.19 13.08 -1.49
C ARG A 19 -8.84 13.57 -1.02
N PHE A 20 -7.77 13.08 -1.65
CA PHE A 20 -6.43 13.60 -1.42
C PHE A 20 -6.30 14.99 -2.03
N GLY A 21 -5.78 15.94 -1.23
CA GLY A 21 -5.54 17.30 -1.67
C GLY A 21 -4.21 17.42 -2.43
N PRO A 22 -4.06 18.41 -3.33
CA PRO A 22 -2.86 18.55 -4.15
C PRO A 22 -1.57 18.75 -3.34
N ARG A 23 -1.62 19.43 -2.19
CA ARG A 23 -0.44 19.58 -1.31
C ARG A 23 -0.13 18.30 -0.56
N TYR A 24 -1.16 17.55 -0.16
CA TYR A 24 -0.96 16.22 0.43
C TYR A 24 -0.29 15.26 -0.56
N LEU A 25 -0.77 15.21 -1.80
CA LEU A 25 -0.16 14.39 -2.85
C LEU A 25 1.34 14.72 -2.99
N GLU A 26 1.67 16.00 -3.14
CA GLU A 26 3.05 16.49 -3.29
C GLU A 26 3.94 16.19 -2.07
N GLN A 27 3.46 16.47 -0.87
CA GLN A 27 4.31 16.42 0.34
C GLN A 27 4.37 15.03 0.97
N ARG A 28 3.37 14.18 0.75
CA ARG A 28 3.25 12.89 1.41
C ARG A 28 3.37 11.70 0.49
N LEU A 29 2.88 11.79 -0.75
CA LEU A 29 2.82 10.63 -1.63
C LEU A 29 3.89 10.64 -2.73
N TYR A 30 4.08 11.77 -3.40
CA TYR A 30 4.92 11.93 -4.60
C TYR A 30 6.18 12.77 -4.33
N LYS A 31 6.68 12.80 -3.09
CA LYS A 31 7.77 13.69 -2.67
C LYS A 31 9.07 13.44 -3.47
N LEU A 32 9.31 12.19 -3.86
CA LEU A 32 10.53 11.75 -4.56
C LEU A 32 10.24 11.26 -5.97
N SER A 33 8.96 11.26 -6.38
CA SER A 33 8.51 10.91 -7.72
C SER A 33 8.78 12.06 -8.73
N PRO A 34 8.89 11.75 -10.03
CA PRO A 34 8.98 12.77 -11.08
C PRO A 34 7.82 13.79 -11.03
N PRO A 35 8.06 15.07 -11.35
CA PRO A 35 7.02 16.11 -11.32
C PRO A 35 5.89 15.86 -12.34
N GLU A 36 6.17 15.17 -13.44
CA GLU A 36 5.18 14.74 -14.43
C GLU A 36 4.16 13.78 -13.81
N ASP A 37 4.62 12.85 -12.97
CA ASP A 37 3.76 11.90 -12.27
C ASP A 37 2.88 12.58 -11.22
N LEU A 38 3.41 13.57 -10.50
CA LEU A 38 2.60 14.41 -9.60
C LEU A 38 1.53 15.21 -10.38
N THR A 39 1.88 15.72 -11.55
CA THR A 39 0.95 16.45 -12.42
C THR A 39 -0.17 15.53 -12.89
N LEU A 40 0.18 14.32 -13.35
CA LEU A 40 -0.79 13.30 -13.73
C LEU A 40 -1.68 12.91 -12.54
N ALA A 41 -1.10 12.69 -11.36
CA ALA A 41 -1.85 12.35 -10.16
C ALA A 41 -2.86 13.44 -9.77
N LYS A 42 -2.47 14.72 -9.84
CA LYS A 42 -3.38 15.85 -9.58
C LYS A 42 -4.57 15.88 -10.54
N ALA A 43 -4.38 15.46 -11.79
CA ALA A 43 -5.45 15.41 -12.79
C ALA A 43 -6.32 14.14 -12.69
N ALA A 44 -5.74 13.00 -12.30
CA ALA A 44 -6.39 11.71 -12.34
C ALA A 44 -6.99 11.24 -11.00
N THR A 45 -6.56 11.80 -9.86
CA THR A 45 -7.01 11.35 -8.54
C THR A 45 -8.51 11.59 -8.36
N ARG A 46 -9.22 10.54 -7.96
CA ARG A 46 -10.67 10.56 -7.69
C ARG A 46 -10.94 10.38 -6.20
N LEU A 47 -12.16 10.70 -5.79
CA LEU A 47 -12.66 10.34 -4.46
C LEU A 47 -12.58 8.82 -4.29
N SER A 48 -12.08 8.39 -3.13
CA SER A 48 -12.04 6.98 -2.73
C SER A 48 -12.97 6.75 -1.54
N ARG A 49 -13.70 5.63 -1.53
CA ARG A 49 -14.55 5.25 -0.39
C ARG A 49 -13.70 4.62 0.70
N ARG A 50 -13.94 5.01 1.96
CA ARG A 50 -13.39 4.35 3.14
C ARG A 50 -14.36 3.30 3.64
N PHE A 51 -13.85 2.11 3.93
CA PHE A 51 -14.63 0.95 4.38
C PHE A 51 -14.41 0.63 5.87
N LEU A 52 -14.06 1.63 6.69
CA LEU A 52 -13.64 1.44 8.08
C LEU A 52 -14.69 0.76 8.98
N ASN A 53 -15.98 0.89 8.64
CA ASN A 53 -17.11 0.28 9.37
C ASN A 53 -18.03 -0.50 8.41
N ASP A 54 -17.47 -1.05 7.33
CA ASP A 54 -18.29 -1.78 6.38
C ASP A 54 -18.77 -3.11 6.99
N ALA A 55 -20.07 -3.37 6.94
CA ALA A 55 -20.65 -4.59 7.50
C ALA A 55 -20.08 -5.87 6.87
N THR A 56 -19.62 -5.79 5.62
CA THR A 56 -18.94 -6.89 4.93
C THR A 56 -17.54 -7.18 5.46
N MET A 57 -16.97 -6.26 6.27
CA MET A 57 -15.68 -6.41 6.95
C MET A 57 -15.80 -6.96 8.38
N ASN A 58 -17.01 -7.36 8.79
CA ASN A 58 -17.25 -7.98 10.10
C ASN A 58 -17.02 -9.50 10.08
N GLY A 59 -16.40 -10.02 11.14
CA GLY A 59 -16.16 -11.45 11.34
C GLY A 59 -14.82 -11.95 10.77
N ALA A 60 -14.63 -13.27 10.75
CA ALA A 60 -13.38 -13.92 10.34
C ALA A 60 -13.27 -14.06 8.80
N ILE A 61 -13.24 -12.94 8.09
CA ILE A 61 -13.17 -12.92 6.61
C ILE A 61 -11.79 -13.38 6.13
N LEU A 62 -10.74 -13.03 6.87
CA LEU A 62 -9.39 -13.51 6.67
C LEU A 62 -9.11 -14.59 7.72
N THR A 63 -8.81 -15.81 7.28
CA THR A 63 -8.51 -16.95 8.16
C THR A 63 -7.08 -17.44 7.98
N ALA A 64 -6.55 -18.11 9.00
CA ALA A 64 -5.20 -18.68 8.96
C ALA A 64 -5.06 -19.75 7.86
N GLU A 65 -6.08 -20.58 7.66
CA GLU A 65 -6.07 -21.69 6.70
C GLU A 65 -6.13 -21.23 5.24
N ARG A 66 -6.66 -20.03 4.99
CA ARG A 66 -6.79 -19.45 3.64
C ARG A 66 -5.79 -18.31 3.45
N TYR A 67 -6.10 -17.14 3.99
CA TYR A 67 -5.27 -15.95 3.85
C TYR A 67 -3.89 -16.15 4.48
N GLY A 68 -3.84 -16.77 5.66
CA GLY A 68 -2.59 -17.02 6.38
C GLY A 68 -1.65 -18.00 5.68
N ALA A 69 -2.19 -18.94 4.89
CA ALA A 69 -1.43 -19.96 4.18
C ALA A 69 -0.64 -19.41 2.97
N VAL A 70 -1.01 -18.22 2.46
CA VAL A 70 -0.31 -17.60 1.33
C VAL A 70 0.99 -16.95 1.83
N ARG A 71 2.10 -17.21 1.11
CA ARG A 71 3.40 -16.56 1.34
C ARG A 71 3.29 -15.06 1.07
N ARG A 72 3.87 -14.24 1.95
CA ARG A 72 3.75 -12.78 1.92
C ARG A 72 5.11 -12.12 1.91
N VAL A 73 5.25 -11.11 1.07
CA VAL A 73 6.38 -10.18 1.05
C VAL A 73 5.84 -8.77 1.21
N CYS A 74 6.42 -8.00 2.14
CA CYS A 74 6.15 -6.59 2.33
C CYS A 74 7.38 -5.80 1.83
N VAL A 75 7.17 -5.03 0.76
CA VAL A 75 8.17 -4.06 0.27
C VAL A 75 7.95 -2.77 1.04
N VAL A 76 8.97 -2.34 1.79
CA VAL A 76 8.95 -1.14 2.63
C VAL A 76 9.56 0.01 1.84
N ALA A 77 8.77 1.04 1.53
CA ALA A 77 9.31 2.28 0.99
C ALA A 77 9.97 3.08 2.12
N GLU A 78 11.30 3.18 2.09
CA GLU A 78 12.07 3.70 3.23
C GLU A 78 11.88 5.20 3.47
N ASP A 79 11.56 5.96 2.41
CA ASP A 79 11.39 7.41 2.45
C ASP A 79 9.92 7.85 2.33
N ASP A 80 8.99 6.93 2.61
CA ASP A 80 7.55 7.19 2.64
C ASP A 80 7.19 8.19 3.76
N ALA A 81 6.61 9.32 3.36
CA ALA A 81 6.20 10.41 4.23
C ALA A 81 4.73 10.30 4.72
N MET A 82 3.94 9.38 4.15
CA MET A 82 2.60 9.04 4.59
C MET A 82 2.63 7.95 5.67
N LEU A 83 3.34 6.85 5.42
CA LEU A 83 3.48 5.72 6.32
C LEU A 83 4.96 5.49 6.60
N SER A 84 5.42 5.85 7.80
CA SER A 84 6.83 5.69 8.13
C SER A 84 7.30 4.25 7.92
N ALA A 85 8.54 4.07 7.52
CA ALA A 85 9.11 2.75 7.30
C ALA A 85 9.03 1.86 8.57
N GLU A 86 9.13 2.46 9.76
CA GLU A 86 8.88 1.76 11.04
C GLU A 86 7.45 1.23 11.13
N PHE A 87 6.46 2.07 10.79
CA PHE A 87 5.06 1.67 10.82
C PHE A 87 4.75 0.58 9.79
N GLN A 88 5.32 0.66 8.58
CA GLN A 88 5.20 -0.39 7.57
C GLN A 88 5.74 -1.74 8.08
N ARG A 89 6.94 -1.75 8.69
CA ARG A 89 7.51 -2.97 9.30
C ARG A 89 6.67 -3.48 10.47
N ARG A 90 6.09 -2.59 11.27
CA ARG A 90 5.17 -2.95 12.36
C ARG A 90 3.91 -3.62 11.84
N MET A 91 3.33 -3.13 10.74
CA MET A 91 2.19 -3.80 10.11
C MET A 91 2.57 -5.18 9.56
N ALA A 92 3.76 -5.32 8.98
CA ALA A 92 4.25 -6.60 8.50
C ALA A 92 4.44 -7.63 9.64
N SER A 93 4.88 -7.19 10.82
CA SER A 93 5.11 -8.09 11.96
C SER A 93 3.82 -8.65 12.57
N TRP A 94 2.67 -8.00 12.37
CA TRP A 94 1.36 -8.55 12.74
C TRP A 94 0.95 -9.77 11.91
N ASN A 95 1.68 -10.05 10.82
CA ASN A 95 1.42 -11.16 9.93
C ASN A 95 2.64 -12.11 9.94
N PRO A 96 2.64 -13.15 10.80
CA PRO A 96 3.76 -14.08 10.91
C PRO A 96 4.19 -14.66 9.56
N GLY A 97 5.50 -14.84 9.39
CA GLY A 97 6.11 -15.37 8.17
C GLY A 97 6.20 -14.39 6.99
N THR A 98 5.82 -13.11 7.18
CA THR A 98 6.01 -12.08 6.14
C THR A 98 7.49 -11.77 5.97
N GLU A 99 8.01 -11.94 4.77
CA GLU A 99 9.33 -11.43 4.38
C GLU A 99 9.25 -9.91 4.21
N VAL A 100 10.23 -9.18 4.75
CA VAL A 100 10.27 -7.72 4.67
C VAL A 100 11.50 -7.32 3.87
N ARG A 101 11.30 -6.52 2.82
CA ARG A 101 12.38 -5.97 2.00
C ARG A 101 12.29 -4.45 1.97
N GLY A 102 13.39 -3.77 2.28
CA GLY A 102 13.46 -2.31 2.20
C GLY A 102 13.78 -1.85 0.78
N LEU A 103 13.15 -0.76 0.35
CA LEU A 103 13.40 -0.08 -0.92
C LEU A 103 13.85 1.36 -0.63
N PRO A 104 15.18 1.60 -0.50
CA PRO A 104 15.73 2.92 -0.21
C PRO A 104 15.42 3.94 -1.31
N GLY A 105 15.13 5.18 -0.94
CA GLY A 105 14.83 6.26 -1.87
C GLY A 105 13.43 6.21 -2.48
N ALA A 106 12.59 5.24 -2.09
CA ALA A 106 11.20 5.18 -2.53
C ALA A 106 10.29 6.01 -1.63
N ASP A 107 9.43 6.84 -2.24
CA ASP A 107 8.32 7.48 -1.55
C ASP A 107 7.10 6.54 -1.47
N HIS A 108 5.91 7.07 -1.17
CA HIS A 108 4.69 6.27 -1.09
C HIS A 108 4.30 5.62 -2.44
N MET A 109 4.87 6.09 -3.54
CA MET A 109 4.64 5.62 -4.90
C MET A 109 5.91 4.93 -5.44
N PRO A 110 6.33 3.79 -4.86
CA PRO A 110 7.58 3.12 -5.24
C PRO A 110 7.64 2.73 -6.72
N MET A 111 6.48 2.48 -7.34
CA MET A 111 6.39 2.18 -8.78
C MET A 111 6.66 3.39 -9.68
N LEU A 112 6.76 4.61 -9.13
CA LEU A 112 7.05 5.85 -9.85
C LEU A 112 8.39 6.43 -9.40
N SER A 113 8.67 6.45 -8.10
CA SER A 113 9.94 6.96 -7.57
C SER A 113 11.11 6.01 -7.79
N LYS A 114 10.86 4.69 -7.78
CA LYS A 114 11.87 3.62 -7.83
C LYS A 114 11.41 2.42 -8.71
N PRO A 115 11.00 2.65 -9.97
CA PRO A 115 10.38 1.62 -10.80
C PRO A 115 11.33 0.46 -11.14
N GLU A 116 12.59 0.75 -11.43
CA GLU A 116 13.58 -0.26 -11.83
C GLU A 116 13.94 -1.15 -10.64
N GLU A 117 14.29 -0.56 -9.51
CA GLU A 117 14.66 -1.29 -8.29
C GLU A 117 13.47 -2.09 -7.73
N LEU A 118 12.24 -1.54 -7.80
CA LEU A 118 11.04 -2.29 -7.47
C LEU A 118 10.84 -3.49 -8.40
N SER A 119 11.01 -3.30 -9.72
CA SER A 119 10.86 -4.36 -10.71
C SER A 119 11.87 -5.49 -10.48
N GLU A 120 13.15 -5.16 -10.26
CA GLU A 120 14.20 -6.14 -9.93
C GLU A 120 13.84 -6.93 -8.68
N MET A 121 13.42 -6.24 -7.61
CA MET A 121 13.03 -6.90 -6.36
C MET A 121 11.84 -7.84 -6.54
N LEU A 122 10.83 -7.45 -7.34
CA LEU A 122 9.69 -8.31 -7.66
C LEU A 122 10.10 -9.56 -8.43
N MET A 123 11.05 -9.43 -9.37
CA MET A 123 11.61 -10.56 -10.11
C MET A 123 12.39 -11.51 -9.19
N GLU A 124 13.22 -10.99 -8.29
CA GLU A 124 13.91 -11.81 -7.29
C GLU A 124 12.95 -12.59 -6.38
N VAL A 125 11.87 -11.94 -5.94
CA VAL A 125 10.82 -12.58 -5.13
C VAL A 125 10.15 -13.70 -5.94
N ALA A 126 9.81 -13.42 -7.21
CA ALA A 126 9.20 -14.40 -8.09
C ALA A 126 10.12 -15.62 -8.29
N ASP A 127 11.40 -15.40 -8.56
CA ASP A 127 12.38 -16.47 -8.76
C ASP A 127 12.62 -17.28 -7.50
N LYS A 128 12.77 -16.63 -6.33
CA LYS A 128 12.92 -17.29 -5.03
C LYS A 128 11.80 -18.29 -4.78
N TYR A 129 10.54 -17.85 -4.95
CA TYR A 129 9.40 -18.70 -4.66
C TYR A 129 9.05 -19.67 -5.79
N ARG A 130 9.42 -19.38 -7.05
CA ARG A 130 9.37 -20.34 -8.16
C ARG A 130 10.30 -21.53 -7.90
N MET A 131 11.51 -21.28 -7.40
CA MET A 131 12.46 -22.35 -7.09
C MET A 131 12.03 -23.19 -5.88
N ALA A 132 11.40 -22.58 -4.86
CA ALA A 132 10.87 -23.33 -3.71
C ALA A 132 9.89 -24.44 -4.12
N PHE A 133 9.03 -24.20 -5.12
CA PHE A 133 8.10 -25.21 -5.63
C PHE A 133 8.77 -26.37 -6.40
N LYS A 134 10.01 -26.22 -6.87
CA LYS A 134 10.71 -27.29 -7.62
C LYS A 134 11.39 -28.32 -6.71
N TYR A 135 11.61 -28.00 -5.44
CA TYR A 135 12.34 -28.86 -4.50
C TYR A 135 11.46 -29.37 -3.33
N GLU A 136 10.14 -29.14 -3.39
CA GLU A 136 9.14 -29.66 -2.45
C GLU A 136 8.31 -30.84 -3.03
N CYS A 137 8.75 -31.43 -4.16
CA CYS A 137 8.22 -32.69 -4.72
C CYS A 137 9.17 -33.86 -4.48
#